data_AF-A0A0F9DHN4-F1
#
_entry.id   AF-A0A0F9DHN4-F1
#
_cell.length_a   1.000
_cell.length_b   1.000
_cell.length_c   1.000
_cell.angle_alpha   90.00
_cell.angle_beta   90.00
_cell.angle_gamma   90.00
#
_symmetry.space_group_name_H-M   'P 1'
#
loop_
_entity.id
_entity.type
_entity.pdbx_description
1 polymer ?
#
loop_
_entity_poly.entity_id
_entity_poly.type
_entity_poly.pdbx_seq_one_letter_code
_entity_poly.pdbx_strand_id
1 'polypeptide(L)' 'MSGGAACTCPRSATRRDTWRIVQYHCNHSKFNGSRYTPSDYSEIRCNRCHYVWRTRAAYVETLKMEEI' A
#
# COMPACT_ATOMS: atom_id res chain seq x y z
N MET A 1 15.08 9.51 2.45
CA MET A 1 13.83 8.90 1.92
C MET A 1 13.27 8.01 3.00
N SER A 2 12.13 8.34 3.61
CA SER A 2 11.39 7.42 4.48
C SER A 2 10.73 6.36 3.59
N GLY A 3 11.52 5.37 3.18
CA GLY A 3 11.01 4.17 2.53
C GLY A 3 10.17 3.43 3.55
N GLY A 4 8.84 3.47 3.38
CA GLY A 4 7.94 2.69 4.21
C GLY A 4 8.37 1.23 4.22
N ALA A 5 8.48 0.63 5.41
CA ALA A 5 8.87 -0.76 5.52
C ALA A 5 7.70 -1.66 5.13
N ALA A 6 8.00 -2.68 4.32
CA ALA A 6 7.02 -3.67 3.91
C ALA A 6 6.44 -4.42 5.12
N CYS A 7 5.31 -5.10 4.93
CA CYS A 7 4.69 -5.93 5.95
C CYS A 7 5.72 -6.88 6.59
N THR A 8 5.94 -6.72 7.90
CA THR A 8 6.84 -7.54 8.72
C THR A 8 6.15 -8.75 9.35
N CYS A 9 4.86 -8.97 9.08
CA CYS A 9 4.17 -10.15 9.59
C CYS A 9 4.84 -11.43 9.06
N PRO A 10 4.93 -12.50 9.89
CA PRO A 10 5.42 -13.78 9.40
C PRO A 10 4.56 -14.25 8.24
N ARG A 11 5.14 -14.92 7.25
CA ARG A 11 4.46 -15.28 5.99
C ARG A 11 3.17 -16.11 6.21
N SER A 12 3.12 -16.90 7.29
CA SER A 12 1.93 -17.64 7.74
C SER A 12 0.80 -16.75 8.28
N ALA A 13 1.14 -15.56 8.75
CA ALA A 13 0.23 -14.54 9.29
C ALA A 13 -0.01 -13.38 8.33
N THR A 14 0.81 -13.25 7.27
CA THR A 14 0.66 -12.27 6.19
C THR A 14 -0.50 -12.68 5.32
N ARG A 15 -1.66 -12.26 5.79
CA ARG A 15 -2.96 -12.47 5.19
C ARG A 15 -3.31 -11.22 4.40
N ARG A 16 -3.49 -11.35 3.08
CA ARG A 16 -3.71 -10.21 2.15
C ARG A 16 -5.00 -9.45 2.51
N ASP A 17 -5.99 -10.15 3.07
CA ASP A 17 -7.22 -9.64 3.68
C ASP A 17 -6.97 -8.64 4.84
N THR A 18 -5.80 -8.67 5.48
CA THR A 18 -5.45 -7.71 6.53
C THR A 18 -4.83 -6.43 5.98
N TRP A 19 -4.57 -6.34 4.68
CA TRP A 19 -3.99 -5.18 4.04
C TRP A 19 -5.08 -4.22 3.58
N ARG A 20 -4.88 -2.93 3.84
CA ARG A 20 -5.78 -1.85 3.43
C ARG A 20 -5.05 -0.90 2.50
N ILE A 21 -5.68 -0.58 1.39
CA ILE A 21 -5.17 0.42 0.44
C ILE A 21 -5.47 1.80 1.03
N VAL A 22 -4.43 2.58 1.28
CA VAL A 22 -4.52 3.94 1.82
C VAL A 22 -4.52 4.98 0.69
N GLN A 23 -3.73 4.72 -0.35
CA GLN A 23 -3.63 5.56 -1.55
C GLN A 23 -3.71 4.66 -2.77
N TYR A 24 -4.62 4.93 -3.71
CA TYR A 24 -4.79 4.15 -4.93
C TYR A 24 -4.48 5.00 -6.16
N HIS A 25 -3.56 4.53 -7.01
CA HIS A 25 -3.06 5.25 -8.19
C HIS A 25 -2.61 6.69 -7.89
N CYS A 26 -2.00 6.90 -6.74
CA CYS A 26 -1.62 8.25 -6.35
C CYS A 26 -0.42 8.31 -5.42
N ASN A 27 0.17 9.49 -5.41
CA ASN A 27 1.13 9.91 -4.42
C ASN A 27 0.60 11.18 -3.77
N HIS A 28 0.59 11.18 -2.44
CA HIS A 28 0.36 12.36 -1.64
C HIS A 28 1.52 12.46 -0.64
N SER A 29 2.50 13.30 -0.95
CA SER A 29 3.74 13.45 -0.17
C SER A 29 4.09 14.92 0.03
N LYS A 30 4.84 15.26 1.08
CA LYS A 30 5.34 16.64 1.23
C LYS A 30 6.15 17.12 0.00
N PHE A 31 6.79 16.19 -0.71
CA PHE A 31 7.58 16.51 -1.91
C PHE A 31 6.74 16.97 -3.11
N ASN A 32 5.44 16.60 -3.18
CA ASN A 32 4.52 17.12 -4.20
C ASN A 32 3.66 18.30 -3.69
N GLY A 33 4.04 18.89 -2.56
CA GLY A 33 3.27 19.94 -1.91
C GLY A 33 1.99 19.43 -1.24
N SER A 34 1.95 18.16 -0.81
CA SER A 34 0.74 17.52 -0.26
C SER A 34 -0.45 17.61 -1.21
N ARG A 35 -0.18 17.48 -2.51
CA ARG A 35 -1.19 17.45 -3.56
C ARG A 35 -1.46 16.00 -3.94
N TYR A 36 -2.68 15.71 -4.34
CA TYR A 36 -2.98 14.43 -4.94
C TYR A 36 -2.36 14.39 -6.34
N THR A 37 -1.33 13.59 -6.53
CA THR A 37 -0.67 13.41 -7.84
C THR A 37 -0.95 12.01 -8.34
N PRO A 38 -1.55 11.82 -9.53
CA PRO A 38 -1.69 10.51 -10.15
C PRO A 38 -0.33 9.81 -10.24
N SER A 39 -0.29 8.52 -9.93
CA SER A 39 0.95 7.73 -9.92
C SER A 39 0.63 6.27 -10.17
N ASP A 40 1.51 5.53 -10.83
CA ASP A 40 1.39 4.07 -11.02
C ASP A 40 1.68 3.27 -9.74
N TYR A 41 1.83 3.97 -8.62
CA TYR A 41 2.05 3.40 -7.31
C TYR A 41 0.85 3.66 -6.40
N SER A 42 0.61 2.69 -5.53
CA SER A 42 -0.39 2.71 -4.48
C SER A 42 0.29 2.49 -3.13
N GLU A 43 -0.28 3.06 -2.08
CA GLU A 43 0.17 2.86 -0.70
C GLU A 43 -0.74 1.88 0.00
N ILE A 44 -0.14 0.86 0.62
CA ILE A 44 -0.82 -0.18 1.37
C ILE A 44 -0.37 -0.09 2.83
N ARG A 45 -1.31 -0.28 3.74
CA ARG A 45 -1.09 -0.45 5.17
C ARG A 45 -1.50 -1.86 5.60
N CYS A 46 -0.67 -2.54 6.36
CA CYS A 46 -1.11 -3.75 7.06
C CYS A 46 -1.87 -3.36 8.33
N ASN A 47 -3.10 -3.84 8.52
CA ASN A 47 -3.86 -3.58 9.75
C ASN A 47 -3.34 -4.36 10.96
N ARG A 48 -2.51 -5.38 10.74
CA ARG A 48 -1.95 -6.22 11.81
C ARG A 48 -0.64 -5.66 12.40
N CYS A 49 0.35 -5.36 11.57
CA CYS A 49 1.61 -4.78 12.04
C CYS A 49 1.69 -3.25 11.87
N HIS A 50 0.67 -2.62 11.28
CA HIS A 50 0.59 -1.18 11.03
C HIS A 50 1.67 -0.57 10.14
N TYR A 51 2.52 -1.41 9.54
CA TYR A 51 3.48 -0.99 8.53
C TYR A 51 2.79 -0.51 7.26
N VAL A 52 3.42 0.46 6.62
CA VAL A 52 2.95 1.12 5.41
C VAL A 52 4.05 1.05 4.36
N TRP A 53 3.72 0.64 3.14
CA TRP A 53 4.66 0.59 2.02
C TRP A 53 3.96 0.93 0.71
N ARG A 54 4.77 1.30 -0.29
CA ARG A 54 4.29 1.57 -1.65
C ARG A 54 4.56 0.38 -2.56
N THR A 55 3.60 0.06 -3.41
CA THR A 55 3.73 -0.98 -4.44
C THR A 55 3.06 -0.51 -5.73
N ARG A 56 3.26 -1.23 -6.84
CA ARG A 56 2.63 -0.90 -8.12
C ARG A 56 1.13 -1.08 -8.02
N ALA A 57 0.39 -0.16 -8.63
CA ALA A 57 -1.07 -0.19 -8.58
C ALA A 57 -1.66 -1.45 -9.26
N ALA A 58 -1.01 -1.96 -10.31
CA ALA A 58 -1.37 -3.24 -10.93
C ALA A 58 -1.31 -4.43 -9.95
N TYR A 59 -0.36 -4.44 -9.00
CA TYR A 59 -0.34 -5.47 -7.95
C TYR A 59 -1.52 -5.30 -7.00
N VAL A 60 -1.91 -4.05 -6.70
CA VAL A 60 -3.07 -3.76 -5.86
C VAL A 60 -4.39 -4.15 -6.52
N GLU A 61 -4.49 -4.05 -7.84
CA GLU A 61 -5.65 -4.55 -8.59
C GLU A 61 -5.83 -6.05 -8.41
N THR A 62 -4.73 -6.82 -8.42
CA THR A 62 -4.82 -8.27 -8.15
C THR A 62 -5.31 -8.57 -6.73
N LEU A 63 -4.98 -7.72 -5.74
CA LEU A 63 -5.48 -7.89 -4.37
C LEU A 63 -6.98 -7.63 -4.28
N LYS A 64 -7.50 -6.61 -4.98
CA LYS A 64 -8.95 -6.33 -5.02
C LYS A 64 -9.76 -7.45 -5.67
N MET A 65 -9.19 -8.13 -6.66
CA MET A 65 -9.86 -9.25 -7.34
C MET A 65 -9.91 -10.51 -6.46
N GLU A 66 -8.99 -10.70 -5.52
CA GLU A 66 -9.00 -11.83 -4.57
C GLU A 66 -10.06 -11.68 -3.45
N GLU A 67 -10.69 -10.51 -3.31
CA GLU A 67 -11.79 -10.26 -2.35
C GLU A 67 -13.20 -10.56 -2.90
N ILE A 68 -13.33 -11.04 -4.15
CA ILE A 68 -14.61 -11.39 -4.81
C ILE A 68 -14.86 -12.90 -4.77
#